data_AF-A9FX34-F1
#
_entry.id   AF-A9FX34-F1
#
_cell.length_a   1.000
_cell.length_b   1.000
_cell.length_c   1.000
_cell.angle_alpha   90.00
_cell.angle_beta   90.00
_cell.angle_gamma   90.00
#
_symmetry.space_group_name_H-M   'P 1'
#
loop_
_entity.id
_entity.type
_entity.pdbx_description
1 polymer ?
#
loop_
_entity_poly.entity_id
_entity_poly.type
_entity_poly.pdbx_seq_one_letter_code
_entity_poly.pdbx_strand_id
1 'polypeptide(L)'
;MRTSARTPARTFADFVTISGRVGYARPAMRFYALTFMTLFASLCLASCWNNGGCVEGDACECSQGDECYLGCDGDDCDQRCFQMNRCGAVCEHGCSFECFDVDECSASCGDDCDLNCHNTAACGAICDRDCRYECHDTSRCGVSVGSGSVVTCRNVTTCEVECRGSCEVFCNNVGGECRVTCPGGEAAVVCPNGSRSCGGC
;
A
#
# COMPACT_ATOMS: atom_id res chain seq x y z
N MET A 1 -12.70 28.07 14.38
CA MET A 1 -12.60 28.47 15.81
C MET A 1 -12.93 27.26 16.68
N ARG A 2 -11.93 26.55 17.21
CA ARG A 2 -12.08 25.61 18.35
C ARG A 2 -10.71 25.39 19.01
N THR A 3 -10.48 26.24 19.99
CA THR A 3 -9.80 26.01 21.27
C THR A 3 -8.73 24.92 21.38
N SER A 4 -7.49 25.41 21.43
CA SER A 4 -6.28 24.84 22.03
C SER A 4 -6.47 24.54 23.53
N ALA A 5 -6.06 23.35 23.98
CA ALA A 5 -5.94 22.99 25.39
C ALA A 5 -4.46 22.79 25.76
N ARG A 6 -3.93 23.74 26.55
CA ARG A 6 -2.65 23.65 27.29
C ARG A 6 -2.88 23.01 28.66
N THR A 7 -1.76 22.64 29.30
CA THR A 7 -1.46 22.64 30.78
C THR A 7 -1.36 21.23 31.39
N PRO A 8 -0.54 20.95 32.45
CA PRO A 8 0.52 21.73 33.12
C PRO A 8 1.90 21.03 33.26
N ALA A 9 2.89 21.86 33.57
CA ALA A 9 4.15 21.48 34.22
C ALA A 9 3.94 20.95 35.65
N ARG A 10 4.72 19.95 36.07
CA ARG A 10 4.91 19.58 37.47
C ARG A 10 6.38 19.68 37.86
N THR A 11 6.64 20.71 38.66
CA THR A 11 7.83 20.88 39.49
C THR A 11 7.48 20.34 40.87
N PHE A 12 8.20 19.35 41.39
CA PHE A 12 8.29 19.13 42.84
C PHE A 12 9.64 18.51 43.15
N ALA A 13 10.47 19.33 43.78
CA ALA A 13 11.64 18.92 44.52
C ALA A 13 11.17 18.28 45.82
N ASP A 14 11.76 17.15 46.19
CA ASP A 14 11.88 16.81 47.60
C ASP A 14 13.25 16.23 47.91
N PHE A 15 13.82 16.83 48.93
CA PHE A 15 15.18 16.72 49.44
C PHE A 15 15.18 15.62 50.51
N VAL A 16 15.90 14.52 50.29
CA VAL A 16 16.23 13.58 51.38
C VAL A 16 17.74 13.34 51.38
N THR A 17 18.39 14.02 52.31
CA THR A 17 19.80 13.90 52.65
C THR A 17 19.98 12.68 53.55
N ILE A 18 20.71 11.65 53.09
CA ILE A 18 21.22 10.58 53.97
C ILE A 18 22.75 10.59 53.90
N SER A 19 23.35 11.00 55.01
CA SER A 19 24.79 10.91 55.26
C SER A 19 25.24 9.47 55.50
N GLY A 20 26.36 9.13 54.84
CA GLY A 20 27.48 8.48 55.53
C GLY A 20 27.58 6.97 55.44
N ARG A 21 28.55 6.49 54.66
CA ARG A 21 29.62 5.59 55.13
C ARG A 21 30.74 5.52 54.11
N VAL A 22 31.95 5.86 54.56
CA VAL A 22 33.22 5.70 53.86
C VAL A 22 33.53 4.21 53.80
N GLY A 23 33.55 3.67 52.58
CA GLY A 23 33.90 2.28 52.28
C GLY A 23 35.05 2.24 51.29
N TYR A 24 36.09 1.49 51.65
CA TYR A 24 37.38 1.38 50.99
C TYR A 24 37.30 0.94 49.51
N ALA A 25 38.31 1.39 48.77
CA ALA A 25 38.55 1.15 47.35
C ALA A 25 38.48 -0.34 46.93
N ARG A 26 37.76 -0.60 45.84
CA ARG A 26 37.94 -1.77 44.96
C ARG A 26 37.95 -1.28 43.49
N PRO A 27 39.08 -1.34 42.77
CA PRO A 27 39.15 -0.95 41.37
C PRO A 27 38.68 -2.13 40.50
N ALA A 28 37.39 -2.42 40.52
CA ALA A 28 36.81 -3.46 39.65
C ALA A 28 35.34 -3.19 39.25
N MET A 29 34.82 -1.99 39.54
CA MET A 29 33.39 -1.66 39.35
C MET A 29 33.17 -0.41 38.48
N ARG A 30 34.19 0.04 37.75
CA ARG A 30 34.08 1.15 36.77
C ARG A 30 33.85 0.68 35.33
N PHE A 31 34.11 -0.59 35.03
CA PHE A 31 33.90 -1.16 33.70
C PHE A 31 32.45 -1.61 33.44
N TYR A 32 31.67 -1.91 34.49
CA TYR A 32 30.28 -2.40 34.33
C TYR A 32 29.24 -1.29 34.12
N ALA A 33 29.53 -0.06 34.55
CA ALA A 33 28.60 1.07 34.36
C ALA A 33 28.61 1.60 32.91
N LEU A 34 29.76 1.51 32.23
CA LEU A 34 29.89 1.94 30.83
C LEU A 34 29.32 0.91 29.85
N THR A 35 29.38 -0.40 30.16
CA THR A 35 28.75 -1.44 29.33
C THR A 35 27.22 -1.46 29.44
N PHE A 36 26.64 -1.01 30.55
CA PHE A 36 25.18 -0.92 30.69
C PHE A 36 24.56 0.27 29.93
N MET A 37 25.27 1.40 29.80
CA MET A 37 24.79 2.55 29.02
C MET A 37 24.86 2.33 27.51
N THR A 38 25.85 1.60 27.01
CA THR A 38 25.92 1.26 25.57
C THR A 38 24.84 0.26 25.15
N LEU A 39 24.47 -0.67 26.03
CA LEU A 39 23.41 -1.65 25.77
C LEU A 39 22.00 -1.02 25.69
N PHE A 40 21.75 0.06 26.44
CA PHE A 40 20.46 0.76 26.39
C PHE A 40 20.32 1.68 25.17
N ALA A 41 21.42 2.30 24.71
CA ALA A 41 21.42 3.11 23.49
C ALA A 41 21.17 2.29 22.21
N SER A 42 21.57 1.01 22.19
CA SER A 42 21.28 0.12 21.06
C SER A 42 19.82 -0.33 20.97
N LEU A 43 19.05 -0.28 22.06
CA LEU A 43 17.62 -0.63 22.01
C LEU A 43 16.73 0.48 21.43
N CYS A 44 17.20 1.73 21.38
CA CYS A 44 16.41 2.85 20.83
C CYS A 44 16.51 2.99 19.30
N LEU A 45 17.41 2.27 18.63
CA LEU A 45 17.50 2.25 17.16
C LEU A 45 16.66 1.12 16.52
N ALA A 46 16.07 0.24 17.34
CA ALA A 46 15.29 -0.92 16.85
C ALA A 46 13.78 -0.63 16.71
N SER A 47 13.34 0.62 16.80
CA SER A 47 11.91 0.97 16.79
C SER A 47 11.52 2.00 15.71
N CYS A 48 12.23 2.02 14.58
CA CYS A 48 11.61 2.43 13.31
C CYS A 48 10.91 1.21 12.72
N TRP A 49 9.94 0.65 13.44
CA TRP A 49 9.12 -0.44 12.93
C TRP A 49 7.89 0.18 12.27
N ASN A 50 7.91 0.21 10.93
CA ASN A 50 6.77 0.19 10.02
C ASN A 50 5.39 0.40 10.66
N ASN A 51 5.05 1.64 11.01
CA ASN A 51 3.64 2.01 10.93
C ASN A 51 3.39 2.13 9.42
N GLY A 52 2.86 1.08 8.79
CA GLY A 52 2.77 0.86 7.33
C GLY A 52 1.87 1.82 6.55
N GLY A 53 1.81 3.08 6.98
CA GLY A 53 1.12 4.17 6.31
C GLY A 53 2.12 5.10 5.61
N CYS A 54 1.91 5.34 4.34
CA CYS A 54 2.48 6.40 3.53
C CYS A 54 1.84 7.73 3.93
N VAL A 55 2.61 8.80 3.85
CA VAL A 55 2.07 10.15 3.93
C VAL A 55 1.70 10.60 2.52
N GLU A 56 0.70 11.47 2.40
CA GLU A 56 0.32 12.15 1.15
C GLU A 56 1.54 12.59 0.32
N GLY A 57 1.59 12.17 -0.94
CA GLY A 57 2.67 12.49 -1.88
C GLY A 57 4.01 11.78 -1.65
N ASP A 58 4.13 10.94 -0.62
CA ASP A 58 5.34 10.15 -0.39
C ASP A 58 5.33 8.84 -1.20
N ALA A 59 6.55 8.37 -1.50
CA ALA A 59 6.77 7.04 -2.05
C ALA A 59 6.98 6.02 -0.95
N CYS A 60 6.24 4.92 -1.03
CA CYS A 60 6.37 3.76 -0.15
C CYS A 60 6.74 2.54 -0.93
N GLU A 61 7.74 1.83 -0.42
CA GLU A 61 8.21 0.60 -1.03
C GLU A 61 8.25 -0.52 -0.01
N CYS A 62 7.76 -1.67 -0.44
CA CYS A 62 7.86 -2.93 0.25
C CYS A 62 8.59 -3.95 -0.62
N SER A 63 9.63 -4.57 -0.09
CA SER A 63 10.32 -5.65 -0.77
C SER A 63 10.70 -6.75 0.18
N GLN A 64 10.68 -7.98 -0.33
CA GLN A 64 11.02 -9.20 0.40
C GLN A 64 10.04 -9.52 1.54
N GLY A 65 9.95 -10.80 1.89
CA GLY A 65 9.05 -11.29 2.94
C GLY A 65 7.75 -11.89 2.41
N ASP A 66 6.88 -12.28 3.35
CA ASP A 66 5.68 -13.03 3.02
C ASP A 66 4.51 -12.10 2.65
N GLU A 67 4.33 -11.00 3.39
CA GLU A 67 3.18 -10.11 3.22
C GLU A 67 3.59 -8.64 3.45
N CYS A 68 3.07 -7.74 2.61
CA CYS A 68 3.07 -6.30 2.88
C CYS A 68 1.69 -5.69 2.59
N TYR A 69 1.27 -4.78 3.46
CA TYR A 69 0.09 -3.95 3.28
C TYR A 69 0.49 -2.49 3.41
N LEU A 70 0.34 -1.73 2.32
CA LEU A 70 0.59 -0.31 2.24
C LEU A 70 -0.73 0.43 2.42
N GLY A 71 -0.80 1.31 3.42
CA GLY A 71 -1.89 2.29 3.53
C GLY A 71 -1.39 3.66 3.13
N CYS A 72 -2.25 4.52 2.60
CA CYS A 72 -1.95 5.94 2.38
C CYS A 72 -2.81 6.79 3.33
N ASP A 73 -2.16 7.66 4.13
CA ASP A 73 -2.83 8.68 4.93
C ASP A 73 -2.90 9.98 4.10
N GLY A 74 -3.82 10.00 3.13
CA GLY A 74 -4.03 11.09 2.18
C GLY A 74 -4.28 10.61 0.75
N ASP A 75 -4.01 11.50 -0.20
CA ASP A 75 -4.09 11.28 -1.65
C ASP A 75 -2.69 11.21 -2.28
N ASP A 76 -2.62 10.84 -3.56
CA ASP A 76 -1.43 10.94 -4.41
C ASP A 76 -0.18 10.16 -3.89
N CYS A 77 -0.39 9.10 -3.10
CA CYS A 77 0.72 8.24 -2.68
C CYS A 77 1.25 7.39 -3.86
N ASP A 78 2.56 7.16 -3.86
CA ASP A 78 3.23 6.23 -4.78
C ASP A 78 3.60 4.95 -4.02
N GLN A 79 2.85 3.88 -4.26
CA GLN A 79 2.93 2.63 -3.51
C GLN A 79 3.51 1.53 -4.39
N ARG A 80 4.62 0.93 -3.94
CA ARG A 80 5.34 -0.08 -4.70
C ARG A 80 5.60 -1.33 -3.89
N CYS A 81 5.37 -2.49 -4.48
CA CYS A 81 5.74 -3.76 -3.86
C CYS A 81 6.29 -4.79 -4.85
N PHE A 82 7.32 -5.52 -4.40
CA PHE A 82 7.96 -6.54 -5.22
C PHE A 82 8.69 -7.64 -4.45
N GLN A 83 8.95 -8.76 -5.14
CA GLN A 83 9.71 -9.90 -4.63
C GLN A 83 9.15 -10.46 -3.31
N MET A 84 7.84 -10.69 -3.26
CA MET A 84 7.12 -11.16 -2.08
C MET A 84 5.93 -12.02 -2.44
N ASN A 85 5.34 -12.72 -1.47
CA ASN A 85 4.20 -13.61 -1.76
C ASN A 85 2.89 -12.81 -1.91
N ARG A 86 2.59 -11.89 -0.98
CA ARG A 86 1.35 -11.12 -0.98
C ARG A 86 1.61 -9.62 -0.81
N CYS A 87 0.93 -8.82 -1.61
CA CYS A 87 0.94 -7.37 -1.47
C CYS A 87 -0.49 -6.79 -1.52
N GLY A 88 -0.74 -5.85 -0.62
CA GLY A 88 -1.97 -5.09 -0.53
C GLY A 88 -1.70 -3.58 -0.52
N ALA A 89 -2.53 -2.79 -1.19
CA ALA A 89 -2.51 -1.34 -1.10
C ALA A 89 -3.91 -0.75 -0.88
N VAL A 90 -4.00 0.29 -0.06
CA VAL A 90 -5.23 1.08 0.15
C VAL A 90 -4.92 2.56 0.01
N CYS A 91 -5.70 3.24 -0.82
CA CYS A 91 -5.62 4.68 -1.03
C CYS A 91 -7.01 5.29 -1.25
N GLU A 92 -7.15 6.59 -0.96
CA GLU A 92 -8.34 7.36 -1.27
C GLU A 92 -8.35 7.82 -2.74
N HIS A 93 -7.52 8.78 -3.16
CA HIS A 93 -7.53 9.25 -4.56
C HIS A 93 -6.12 9.46 -5.15
N GLY A 94 -6.02 9.43 -6.48
CA GLY A 94 -4.83 9.88 -7.22
C GLY A 94 -3.59 9.00 -7.06
N CYS A 95 -3.69 7.84 -6.41
CA CYS A 95 -2.54 7.02 -6.12
C CYS A 95 -1.98 6.28 -7.33
N SER A 96 -0.66 6.10 -7.31
CA SER A 96 0.07 5.16 -8.15
C SER A 96 0.31 3.89 -7.33
N PHE A 97 -0.08 2.72 -7.85
CA PHE A 97 0.24 1.43 -7.26
C PHE A 97 0.94 0.54 -8.28
N GLU A 98 2.21 0.22 -8.04
CA GLU A 98 2.97 -0.71 -8.86
C GLU A 98 3.28 -2.00 -8.09
N CYS A 99 2.81 -3.11 -8.65
CA CYS A 99 3.00 -4.43 -8.09
C CYS A 99 3.66 -5.37 -9.12
N PHE A 100 4.82 -5.93 -8.76
CA PHE A 100 5.53 -6.84 -9.66
C PHE A 100 6.37 -7.90 -8.99
N ASP A 101 6.57 -9.03 -9.67
CA ASP A 101 7.29 -10.19 -9.15
C ASP A 101 6.73 -10.67 -7.79
N VAL A 102 5.40 -10.78 -7.72
CA VAL A 102 4.67 -11.29 -6.53
C VAL A 102 3.63 -12.35 -6.91
N ASP A 103 3.24 -13.21 -5.97
CA ASP A 103 2.20 -14.20 -6.25
C ASP A 103 0.81 -13.58 -6.30
N GLU A 104 0.44 -12.78 -5.28
CA GLU A 104 -0.91 -12.21 -5.15
C GLU A 104 -0.85 -10.72 -4.83
N CYS A 105 -1.53 -9.93 -5.66
CA CYS A 105 -1.69 -8.49 -5.48
C CYS A 105 -3.14 -8.07 -5.32
N SER A 106 -3.38 -7.18 -4.37
CA SER A 106 -4.69 -6.60 -4.09
C SER A 106 -4.59 -5.09 -3.91
N ALA A 107 -5.49 -4.32 -4.53
CA ALA A 107 -5.55 -2.88 -4.34
C ALA A 107 -6.99 -2.39 -4.14
N SER A 108 -7.16 -1.41 -3.24
CA SER A 108 -8.40 -0.67 -3.07
C SER A 108 -8.11 0.81 -3.22
N CYS A 109 -8.70 1.44 -4.21
CA CYS A 109 -8.52 2.86 -4.51
C CYS A 109 -9.89 3.51 -4.75
N GLY A 110 -10.01 4.80 -4.43
CA GLY A 110 -11.14 5.62 -4.84
C GLY A 110 -10.98 6.08 -6.28
N ASP A 111 -10.99 7.38 -6.52
CA ASP A 111 -10.96 7.95 -7.87
C ASP A 111 -9.53 8.25 -8.38
N ASP A 112 -9.38 8.35 -9.70
CA ASP A 112 -8.20 8.86 -10.39
C ASP A 112 -6.89 8.06 -10.14
N CYS A 113 -7.00 6.77 -9.83
CA CYS A 113 -5.82 5.96 -9.51
C CYS A 113 -5.19 5.29 -10.75
N ASP A 114 -3.87 5.12 -10.72
CA ASP A 114 -3.07 4.35 -11.69
C ASP A 114 -2.57 3.05 -11.02
N LEU A 115 -3.09 1.91 -11.48
CA LEU A 115 -2.83 0.59 -10.91
C LEU A 115 -2.11 -0.27 -11.96
N ASN A 116 -0.85 -0.60 -11.71
CA ASN A 116 -0.01 -1.40 -12.60
C ASN A 116 0.42 -2.71 -11.93
N CYS A 117 -0.05 -3.83 -12.48
CA CYS A 117 0.31 -5.17 -12.06
C CYS A 117 1.03 -5.93 -13.18
N HIS A 118 2.24 -6.43 -12.90
CA HIS A 118 2.94 -7.27 -13.87
C HIS A 118 3.84 -8.34 -13.28
N ASN A 119 4.10 -9.41 -14.04
CA ASN A 119 4.85 -10.57 -13.56
C ASN A 119 4.27 -11.18 -12.26
N THR A 120 2.93 -11.27 -12.17
CA THR A 120 2.26 -11.81 -10.98
C THR A 120 1.44 -13.07 -11.27
N ALA A 121 1.10 -13.85 -10.25
CA ALA A 121 0.17 -14.97 -10.44
C ALA A 121 -1.30 -14.50 -10.42
N ALA A 122 -1.63 -13.52 -9.59
CA ALA A 122 -2.95 -12.90 -9.55
C ALA A 122 -2.87 -11.42 -9.15
N CYS A 123 -3.62 -10.58 -9.85
CA CYS A 123 -3.84 -9.19 -9.46
C CYS A 123 -5.33 -8.87 -9.41
N GLY A 124 -5.79 -8.44 -8.24
CA GLY A 124 -7.15 -8.01 -7.93
C GLY A 124 -7.18 -6.52 -7.59
N ALA A 125 -8.15 -5.76 -8.08
CA ALA A 125 -8.32 -4.37 -7.64
C ALA A 125 -9.79 -3.91 -7.59
N ILE A 126 -10.06 -2.98 -6.69
CA ILE A 126 -11.29 -2.18 -6.67
C ILE A 126 -10.87 -0.73 -6.85
N CYS A 127 -11.48 -0.07 -7.82
CA CYS A 127 -11.27 1.34 -8.10
C CYS A 127 -12.62 2.02 -8.32
N ASP A 128 -12.80 3.23 -7.82
CA ASP A 128 -13.99 4.03 -8.10
C ASP A 128 -13.90 4.62 -9.52
N ARG A 129 -13.81 5.92 -9.72
CA ARG A 129 -13.95 6.51 -11.06
C ARG A 129 -12.61 6.86 -11.68
N ASP A 130 -12.62 7.00 -13.00
CA ASP A 130 -11.52 7.60 -13.77
C ASP A 130 -10.16 6.89 -13.57
N CYS A 131 -10.20 5.61 -13.23
CA CYS A 131 -9.00 4.84 -12.94
C CYS A 131 -8.34 4.28 -14.19
N ARG A 132 -7.02 4.14 -14.16
CA ARG A 132 -6.25 3.34 -15.11
C ARG A 132 -5.80 2.06 -14.43
N TYR A 133 -6.25 0.92 -14.96
CA TYR A 133 -5.77 -0.39 -14.51
C TYR A 133 -5.02 -1.07 -15.65
N GLU A 134 -3.75 -1.36 -15.46
CA GLU A 134 -2.92 -2.13 -16.36
C GLU A 134 -2.49 -3.44 -15.69
N CYS A 135 -2.89 -4.56 -16.29
CA CYS A 135 -2.49 -5.88 -15.84
C CYS A 135 -1.86 -6.64 -16.99
N HIS A 136 -0.57 -6.95 -16.87
CA HIS A 136 0.16 -7.65 -17.91
C HIS A 136 1.09 -8.74 -17.39
N ASP A 137 1.45 -9.68 -18.27
CA ASP A 137 2.38 -10.79 -17.97
C ASP A 137 2.00 -11.52 -16.66
N THR A 138 0.69 -11.72 -16.48
CA THR A 138 0.08 -12.19 -15.24
C THR A 138 -0.87 -13.34 -15.54
N SER A 139 -1.02 -14.31 -14.62
CA SER A 139 -1.95 -15.41 -14.90
C SER A 139 -3.41 -14.96 -14.83
N ARG A 140 -3.81 -14.22 -13.78
CA ARG A 140 -5.20 -13.82 -13.55
C ARG A 140 -5.31 -12.33 -13.20
N CYS A 141 -6.11 -11.60 -13.94
CA CYS A 141 -6.47 -10.21 -13.65
C CYS A 141 -7.95 -10.12 -13.31
N GLY A 142 -8.26 -9.44 -12.21
CA GLY A 142 -9.63 -9.17 -11.76
C GLY A 142 -9.76 -7.72 -11.30
N VAL A 143 -10.70 -6.96 -11.85
CA VAL A 143 -10.90 -5.58 -11.41
C VAL A 143 -12.37 -5.16 -11.40
N SER A 144 -12.78 -4.42 -10.37
CA SER A 144 -14.05 -3.69 -10.32
C SER A 144 -13.78 -2.20 -10.45
N VAL A 145 -14.30 -1.56 -11.51
CA VAL A 145 -14.09 -0.14 -11.79
C VAL A 145 -15.42 0.61 -11.90
N GLY A 146 -15.43 1.87 -11.48
CA GLY A 146 -16.50 2.83 -11.70
C GLY A 146 -16.48 3.48 -13.09
N SER A 147 -17.13 4.64 -13.21
CA SER A 147 -17.29 5.36 -14.47
C SER A 147 -16.00 6.05 -14.90
N GLY A 148 -15.75 6.12 -16.21
CA GLY A 148 -14.60 6.80 -16.82
C GLY A 148 -13.32 5.97 -16.83
N SER A 149 -13.33 4.79 -16.22
CA SER A 149 -12.13 3.98 -16.04
C SER A 149 -11.71 3.24 -17.32
N VAL A 150 -10.39 3.06 -17.47
CA VAL A 150 -9.76 2.33 -18.56
C VAL A 150 -9.01 1.14 -18.01
N VAL A 151 -9.29 -0.04 -18.56
CA VAL A 151 -8.74 -1.32 -18.14
C VAL A 151 -7.97 -1.95 -19.29
N THR A 152 -6.70 -2.28 -19.07
CA THR A 152 -5.85 -2.93 -20.07
C THR A 152 -5.33 -4.26 -19.54
N CYS A 153 -5.74 -5.35 -20.16
CA CYS A 153 -5.25 -6.70 -19.92
C CYS A 153 -4.35 -7.14 -21.09
N ARG A 154 -3.09 -7.53 -20.80
CA ARG A 154 -2.11 -7.88 -21.84
C ARG A 154 -1.26 -9.10 -21.49
N ASN A 155 -1.19 -10.11 -22.38
CA ASN A 155 -0.43 -11.35 -22.13
C ASN A 155 -0.88 -12.06 -20.84
N VAL A 156 -2.20 -12.22 -20.66
CA VAL A 156 -2.78 -12.80 -19.44
C VAL A 156 -3.56 -14.07 -19.74
N THR A 157 -3.72 -14.96 -18.76
CA THR A 157 -4.55 -16.17 -19.00
C THR A 157 -6.03 -15.82 -18.91
N THR A 158 -6.45 -15.11 -17.86
CA THR A 158 -7.84 -14.69 -17.67
C THR A 158 -7.91 -13.22 -17.27
N CYS A 159 -8.88 -12.50 -17.85
CA CYS A 159 -9.17 -11.12 -17.51
C CYS A 159 -10.67 -11.00 -17.18
N GLU A 160 -10.97 -10.68 -15.93
CA GLU A 160 -12.34 -10.50 -15.42
C GLU A 160 -12.53 -9.05 -14.99
N VAL A 161 -13.44 -8.34 -15.65
CA VAL A 161 -13.68 -6.92 -15.44
C VAL A 161 -15.14 -6.70 -15.10
N GLU A 162 -15.40 -6.06 -13.96
CA GLU A 162 -16.71 -5.59 -13.56
C GLU A 162 -16.75 -4.06 -13.65
N CYS A 163 -17.61 -3.54 -14.52
CA CYS A 163 -17.82 -2.11 -14.64
C CYS A 163 -19.11 -1.72 -13.91
N ARG A 164 -18.98 -0.82 -12.93
CA ARG A 164 -20.10 -0.20 -12.20
C ARG A 164 -20.65 1.05 -12.89
N GLY A 165 -19.96 1.54 -13.92
CA GLY A 165 -20.36 2.68 -14.76
C GLY A 165 -19.87 2.52 -16.19
N SER A 166 -19.66 3.64 -16.89
CA SER A 166 -19.03 3.62 -18.21
C SER A 166 -17.55 3.27 -18.10
N CYS A 167 -17.04 2.33 -18.90
CA CYS A 167 -15.63 1.92 -18.83
C CYS A 167 -15.17 1.45 -20.21
N GLU A 168 -13.86 1.51 -20.46
CA GLU A 168 -13.25 0.96 -21.67
C GLU A 168 -12.25 -0.14 -21.32
N VAL A 169 -12.38 -1.30 -21.97
CA VAL A 169 -11.56 -2.49 -21.70
C VAL A 169 -10.80 -2.93 -22.95
N PHE A 170 -9.48 -2.97 -22.84
CA PHE A 170 -8.56 -3.47 -23.87
C PHE A 170 -8.04 -4.85 -23.48
N CYS A 171 -8.35 -5.86 -24.29
CA CYS A 171 -7.90 -7.23 -24.07
C CYS A 171 -6.96 -7.67 -25.19
N ASN A 172 -5.67 -7.70 -24.90
CA ASN A 172 -4.61 -8.01 -25.85
C ASN A 172 -3.92 -9.32 -25.49
N ASN A 173 -3.90 -10.31 -26.38
CA ASN A 173 -3.25 -11.60 -26.13
C ASN A 173 -3.71 -12.27 -24.81
N VAL A 174 -5.03 -12.34 -24.60
CA VAL A 174 -5.64 -13.07 -23.48
C VAL A 174 -5.80 -14.53 -23.90
N GLY A 175 -5.17 -15.45 -23.17
CA GLY A 175 -5.17 -16.88 -23.52
C GLY A 175 -6.54 -17.55 -23.39
N GLY A 176 -7.35 -17.09 -22.44
CA GLY A 176 -8.71 -17.53 -22.19
C GLY A 176 -9.77 -16.50 -22.60
N GLU A 177 -10.82 -16.38 -21.79
CA GLU A 177 -11.88 -15.41 -21.99
C GLU A 177 -11.53 -14.05 -21.35
N CYS A 178 -11.80 -12.97 -22.08
CA CYS A 178 -11.88 -11.62 -21.53
C CYS A 178 -13.35 -11.33 -21.20
N ARG A 179 -13.71 -11.49 -19.92
CA ARG A 179 -15.08 -11.32 -19.42
C ARG A 179 -15.25 -9.90 -18.92
N VAL A 180 -16.17 -9.17 -19.54
CA VAL A 180 -16.55 -7.81 -19.14
C VAL A 180 -18.01 -7.80 -18.77
N THR A 181 -18.31 -7.40 -17.54
CA THR A 181 -19.67 -7.30 -17.00
C THR A 181 -20.04 -5.83 -16.87
N CYS A 182 -21.07 -5.40 -17.60
CA CYS A 182 -21.56 -4.02 -17.53
C CYS A 182 -22.66 -3.85 -16.47
N PRO A 183 -22.97 -2.60 -16.08
CA PRO A 183 -24.07 -2.33 -15.16
C PRO A 183 -25.39 -2.94 -15.66
N GLY A 184 -26.14 -3.57 -14.77
CA GLY A 184 -27.41 -4.23 -15.14
C GLY A 184 -27.26 -5.57 -15.86
N GLY A 185 -26.03 -6.07 -16.05
CA GLY A 185 -25.77 -7.35 -16.72
C GLY A 185 -25.85 -7.28 -18.24
N GLU A 186 -25.80 -6.08 -18.81
CA GLU A 186 -25.73 -5.88 -20.25
C GLU A 186 -24.39 -6.39 -20.82
N ALA A 187 -24.41 -6.81 -22.09
CA ALA A 187 -23.20 -7.21 -22.77
C ALA A 187 -22.38 -5.97 -23.18
N ALA A 188 -21.06 -6.02 -22.99
CA ALA A 188 -20.17 -4.96 -23.45
C ALA A 188 -20.21 -4.82 -24.98
N VAL A 189 -20.21 -3.58 -25.45
CA VAL A 189 -20.18 -3.25 -26.90
C VAL A 189 -18.75 -3.30 -27.39
N VAL A 190 -18.50 -3.92 -28.54
CA VAL A 190 -17.18 -3.91 -29.17
C VAL A 190 -17.04 -2.66 -30.02
N CYS A 191 -16.06 -1.82 -29.69
CA CYS A 191 -15.80 -0.55 -30.36
C CYS A 191 -14.90 -0.72 -31.60
N PRO A 192 -14.86 0.24 -32.55
CA PRO A 192 -14.05 0.13 -33.77
C PRO A 192 -12.53 -0.01 -33.54
N ASN A 193 -12.04 0.44 -32.39
CA ASN A 193 -10.64 0.28 -31.96
C ASN A 193 -10.35 -1.11 -31.36
N GLY A 194 -11.34 -2.00 -31.28
CA GLY A 194 -11.21 -3.34 -30.71
C GLY A 194 -11.40 -3.41 -29.20
N SER A 195 -11.67 -2.29 -28.52
CA SER A 195 -11.99 -2.29 -27.09
C SER A 195 -13.42 -2.80 -26.85
N ARG A 196 -13.69 -3.18 -25.61
CA ARG A 196 -15.02 -3.52 -25.10
C ARG A 196 -15.45 -2.41 -24.16
N SER A 197 -16.59 -1.78 -24.41
CA SER A 197 -17.06 -0.65 -23.64
C SER A 197 -18.42 -0.94 -22.98
N CYS A 198 -18.56 -0.46 -21.75
CA CYS A 198 -19.84 -0.27 -21.08
C CYS A 198 -20.21 1.22 -21.20
N GLY A 199 -21.41 1.55 -21.67
CA GLY A 199 -21.84 2.95 -21.87
C GLY A 199 -21.64 3.50 -23.29
N GLY A 200 -21.19 2.66 -24.24
CA GLY A 200 -21.11 3.00 -25.66
C GLY A 200 -19.70 3.33 -26.15
N CYS A 201 -19.61 3.54 -27.46
CA CYS A 201 -18.46 4.03 -28.19
C CYS A 201 -18.91 5.33 -28.87
#